data_AF-A0A2V5XDL8-F1
#
_entry.id   AF-A0A2V5XDL8-F1
#
_cell.length_a   1.000
_cell.length_b   1.000
_cell.length_c   1.000
_cell.angle_alpha   90.00
_cell.angle_beta   90.00
_cell.angle_gamma   90.00
#
_symmetry.space_group_name_H-M   'P 1'
#
loop_
_entity.id
_entity.type
_entity.pdbx_description
1 polymer ?
#
loop_
_entity_poly.entity_id
_entity_poly.type
_entity_poly.pdbx_seq_one_letter_code
_entity_poly.pdbx_strand_id
1 'polypeptide(L)'
;MSNFEENSEENRGQMLRDRGFLGERAGTERRLERLAKLNVSPEALRALPSDFVRNHHILPFEVSNGTIHIATAEPGNQRVIDDIRLLSGLEVQESVASASEILEKIAECY
;
A
#
# COMPACT_ATOMS: atom_id res chain seq x y z
N MET A 1 26.14 28.32 52.47
CA MET A 1 26.24 28.69 51.05
C MET A 1 26.03 27.40 50.27
N SER A 2 24.85 26.78 50.25
CA SER A 2 23.53 27.28 49.85
C SER A 2 23.56 27.76 48.41
N ASN A 3 23.32 26.85 47.45
CA ASN A 3 22.64 27.17 46.20
C ASN A 3 21.64 26.03 45.94
N PHE A 4 20.43 26.28 46.44
CA PHE A 4 19.18 25.77 45.91
C PHE A 4 19.05 26.28 44.48
N GLU A 5 18.78 25.41 43.53
CA GLU A 5 17.93 25.75 42.37
C GLU A 5 17.26 24.46 41.89
N GLU A 6 16.09 24.28 42.48
CA GLU A 6 15.02 23.40 42.07
C GLU A 6 14.48 23.90 40.72
N ASN A 7 14.46 23.04 39.70
CA ASN A 7 13.50 23.15 38.62
C ASN A 7 13.14 21.73 38.17
N SER A 8 12.27 21.13 38.97
CA SER A 8 11.31 20.15 38.50
C SER A 8 10.36 20.90 37.57
N GLU A 9 10.19 20.44 36.34
CA GLU A 9 8.91 19.96 35.84
C GLU A 9 8.98 19.70 34.33
N GLU A 10 8.31 18.61 33.95
CA GLU A 10 7.63 18.48 32.67
C GLU A 10 8.47 18.23 31.41
N ASN A 11 8.93 16.98 31.27
CA ASN A 11 8.94 16.37 29.95
C ASN A 11 8.46 14.91 30.00
N ARG A 12 7.23 14.72 30.50
CA ARG A 12 6.46 13.49 30.30
C ARG A 12 5.73 13.60 28.97
N GLY A 13 6.36 13.08 27.93
CA GLY A 13 5.79 13.04 26.60
C GLY A 13 6.63 12.22 25.64
N GLN A 14 7.05 11.00 26.04
CA GLN A 14 7.63 10.04 25.11
C GLN A 14 6.51 9.53 24.19
N MET A 15 6.14 10.36 23.23
CA MET A 15 5.19 10.09 22.17
C MET A 15 5.85 9.11 21.19
N LEU A 16 5.25 7.92 21.12
CA LEU A 16 5.29 6.91 20.07
C LEU A 16 6.21 7.26 18.88
N ARG A 17 7.39 6.62 18.85
CA ARG A 17 8.25 6.57 17.66
C ARG A 17 7.62 5.62 16.65
N ASP A 18 6.59 6.09 15.97
CA ASP A 18 6.00 5.41 14.81
C ASP A 18 5.96 6.38 13.64
N ARG A 19 7.15 6.76 13.14
CA ARG A 19 7.30 7.37 11.82
C ARG A 19 8.65 7.01 11.22
N GLY A 20 8.75 5.75 10.81
CA GLY A 20 9.59 5.36 9.68
C GLY A 20 8.85 5.60 8.36
N PHE A 21 8.26 6.79 8.15
CA PHE A 21 7.78 7.20 6.83
C PHE A 21 8.95 7.88 6.12
N LEU A 22 9.83 7.07 5.52
CA LEU A 22 10.94 7.55 4.70
C LEU A 22 11.10 6.68 3.45
N GLY A 23 10.84 7.31 2.31
CA GLY A 23 11.27 6.87 0.98
C GLY A 23 10.37 5.78 0.39
N GLU A 24 9.82 5.90 -0.81
CA GLU A 24 10.43 6.47 -1.99
C GLU A 24 9.38 7.21 -2.83
N ARG A 25 9.75 8.41 -3.27
CA ARG A 25 9.08 9.11 -4.34
C ARG A 25 9.37 8.35 -5.64
N ALA A 26 8.57 7.33 -5.91
CA ALA A 26 8.54 6.69 -7.22
C ALA A 26 7.10 6.51 -7.66
N GLY A 27 6.34 7.60 -7.68
CA GLY A 27 5.15 7.74 -8.53
C GLY A 27 5.56 7.81 -10.00
N THR A 28 6.34 6.85 -10.49
CA THR A 28 6.33 6.53 -11.90
C THR A 28 5.10 5.68 -12.10
N GLU A 29 4.04 6.27 -12.61
CA GLU A 29 2.86 5.56 -13.10
C GLU A 29 3.37 4.53 -14.12
N ARG A 30 3.69 3.31 -13.65
CA ARG A 30 4.12 2.23 -14.53
C ARG A 30 2.87 1.80 -15.26
N ARG A 31 2.76 2.26 -16.50
CA ARG A 31 1.76 1.75 -17.43
C ARG A 31 2.11 0.30 -17.71
N LEU A 32 1.28 -0.62 -17.23
CA LEU A 32 1.41 -2.02 -17.55
C LEU A 32 0.83 -2.22 -18.94
N GLU A 33 1.68 -2.36 -19.95
CA GLU A 33 1.22 -2.52 -21.34
C GLU A 33 0.50 -3.85 -21.58
N ARG A 34 0.75 -4.87 -20.73
CA ARG A 34 0.12 -6.19 -20.82
C ARG A 34 0.00 -6.87 -19.46
N LEU A 35 -1.20 -6.85 -18.87
CA LEU A 35 -1.49 -7.62 -17.65
C LEU A 35 -1.55 -9.13 -17.91
N ALA A 36 -1.90 -9.54 -19.13
CA ALA A 36 -2.03 -10.96 -19.49
C ALA A 36 -0.76 -11.78 -19.24
N LYS A 37 0.43 -11.17 -19.40
CA LYS A 37 1.74 -11.82 -19.18
C LYS A 37 2.33 -11.55 -17.79
N LEU A 38 1.64 -10.78 -16.97
CA LEU A 38 2.09 -10.44 -15.63
C LEU A 38 2.04 -11.68 -14.75
N ASN A 39 3.16 -12.00 -14.12
CA ASN A 39 3.21 -13.09 -13.17
C ASN A 39 2.66 -12.59 -11.83
N VAL A 40 1.51 -13.11 -11.43
CA VAL A 40 0.86 -12.72 -10.19
C VAL A 40 1.38 -13.57 -9.05
N SER A 41 2.03 -12.94 -8.08
CA SER A 41 2.52 -13.60 -6.89
C SER A 41 1.34 -14.01 -6.00
N PRO A 42 1.25 -15.28 -5.56
CA PRO A 42 0.14 -15.74 -4.73
C PRO A 42 0.13 -15.07 -3.34
N GLU A 43 1.25 -14.50 -2.90
CA GLU A 43 1.29 -13.62 -1.72
C GLU A 43 0.47 -12.34 -1.93
N ALA A 44 0.55 -11.73 -3.10
CA ALA A 44 -0.23 -10.54 -3.45
C ALA A 44 -1.73 -10.84 -3.47
N LEU A 45 -2.12 -12.01 -4.02
CA LEU A 45 -3.51 -12.46 -4.01
C LEU A 45 -4.05 -12.71 -2.61
N ARG A 46 -3.22 -13.21 -1.69
CA ARG A 46 -3.60 -13.43 -0.29
C ARG A 46 -3.60 -12.16 0.55
N ALA A 47 -2.89 -11.12 0.11
CA ALA A 47 -2.81 -9.85 0.81
C ALA A 47 -4.13 -9.07 0.77
N LEU A 48 -5.00 -9.33 -0.23
CA LEU A 48 -6.30 -8.69 -0.37
C LEU A 48 -7.44 -9.70 -0.54
N PRO A 49 -8.60 -9.49 0.12
CA PRO A 49 -9.79 -10.29 -0.10
C PRO A 49 -10.28 -10.20 -1.56
N SER A 50 -10.76 -11.32 -2.11
CA SER A 50 -11.33 -11.38 -3.47
C SER A 50 -12.48 -10.40 -3.69
N ASP A 51 -13.36 -10.23 -2.69
CA ASP A 51 -14.48 -9.28 -2.76
C ASP A 51 -13.99 -7.83 -2.87
N PHE A 52 -12.91 -7.47 -2.16
CA PHE A 52 -12.33 -6.14 -2.23
C PHE A 52 -11.74 -5.87 -3.62
N VAL A 53 -10.94 -6.82 -4.11
CA VAL A 53 -10.33 -6.79 -5.45
C VAL A 53 -11.39 -6.61 -6.55
N ARG A 54 -12.49 -7.38 -6.48
CA ARG A 54 -13.59 -7.30 -7.45
C ARG A 54 -14.40 -6.00 -7.33
N ASN A 55 -14.73 -5.56 -6.12
CA ASN A 55 -15.51 -4.34 -5.91
C ASN A 55 -14.77 -3.07 -6.34
N HIS A 56 -13.45 -3.02 -6.11
CA HIS A 56 -12.65 -1.85 -6.43
C HIS A 56 -11.97 -1.95 -7.79
N HIS A 57 -12.09 -3.08 -8.50
CA HIS A 57 -11.41 -3.35 -9.77
C HIS A 57 -9.90 -3.19 -9.68
N ILE A 58 -9.30 -3.86 -8.69
CA ILE A 58 -7.87 -3.74 -8.38
C ILE A 58 -7.25 -5.13 -8.39
N LEU A 59 -6.21 -5.31 -9.18
CA LEU A 59 -5.46 -6.56 -9.21
C LEU A 59 -4.14 -6.42 -8.44
N PRO A 60 -3.98 -7.02 -7.26
CA PRO A 60 -2.67 -7.17 -6.65
C PRO A 60 -1.86 -8.22 -7.43
N PHE A 61 -0.66 -7.84 -7.87
CA PHE A 61 0.16 -8.73 -8.71
C PHE A 61 1.52 -9.07 -8.10
N GLU A 62 2.08 -8.23 -7.24
CA GLU A 62 3.37 -8.46 -6.64
C GLU A 62 3.42 -7.87 -5.23
N VAL A 63 4.14 -8.52 -4.33
CA VAL A 63 4.53 -7.96 -3.03
C VAL A 63 6.04 -8.02 -2.96
N SER A 64 6.68 -6.88 -2.70
CA SER A 64 8.13 -6.77 -2.63
C SER A 64 8.52 -5.65 -1.68
N ASN A 65 9.55 -5.87 -0.85
CA ASN A 65 10.08 -4.88 0.10
C ASN A 65 9.01 -4.22 1.00
N GLY A 66 8.01 -4.98 1.45
CA GLY A 66 6.93 -4.42 2.28
C GLY A 66 5.93 -3.55 1.51
N THR A 67 5.96 -3.59 0.18
CA THR A 67 5.06 -2.85 -0.72
C THR A 67 4.25 -3.83 -1.57
N ILE A 68 2.93 -3.65 -1.61
CA ILE A 68 2.04 -4.34 -2.54
C ILE A 68 1.87 -3.51 -3.82
N HIS A 69 2.17 -4.14 -4.94
CA HIS A 69 1.96 -3.59 -6.27
C HIS A 69 0.59 -4.01 -6.77
N ILE A 70 -0.22 -3.00 -7.10
CA ILE A 70 -1.57 -3.18 -7.60
C ILE A 70 -1.73 -2.58 -8.99
N ALA A 71 -2.57 -3.21 -9.81
CA ALA A 71 -3.01 -2.67 -11.09
C ALA A 71 -4.45 -2.16 -10.95
N THR A 72 -4.68 -0.90 -11.32
CA THR A 72 -5.99 -0.24 -11.30
C THR A 72 -6.20 0.54 -12.60
N ALA A 73 -7.45 0.69 -13.03
CA ALA A 73 -7.80 1.55 -14.14
C ALA A 73 -7.92 3.03 -13.72
N GLU A 74 -8.17 3.27 -12.43
CA GLU A 74 -8.38 4.59 -11.85
C GLU A 74 -7.42 4.75 -10.65
N PRO A 75 -6.16 5.19 -10.89
CA PRO A 75 -5.20 5.46 -9.82
C PRO A 75 -5.58 6.73 -9.03
N GLY A 76 -5.02 6.85 -7.82
CA GLY A 76 -5.13 8.08 -7.01
C GLY A 76 -6.37 8.12 -6.12
N ASN A 77 -7.06 6.99 -5.95
CA ASN A 77 -8.14 6.88 -4.97
C ASN A 77 -7.55 6.67 -3.57
N GLN A 78 -7.35 7.77 -2.83
CA GLN A 78 -6.71 7.72 -1.51
C GLN A 78 -7.43 6.77 -0.52
N ARG A 79 -8.75 6.67 -0.58
CA ARG A 79 -9.51 5.77 0.32
C ARG A 79 -9.14 4.31 0.08
N VAL A 80 -9.09 3.92 -1.19
CA VAL A 80 -8.69 2.57 -1.60
C VAL A 80 -7.26 2.27 -1.16
N ILE A 81 -6.35 3.22 -1.33
CA ILE A 81 -4.96 3.09 -0.90
C ILE A 81 -4.90 2.84 0.61
N ASP A 82 -5.62 3.65 1.40
CA ASP A 82 -5.65 3.51 2.86
C ASP A 82 -6.29 2.18 3.30
N ASP A 83 -7.36 1.73 2.63
CA ASP A 83 -8.01 0.44 2.89
C ASP A 83 -7.06 -0.73 2.60
N ILE A 84 -6.35 -0.68 1.46
CA ILE A 84 -5.35 -1.72 1.11
C ILE A 84 -4.22 -1.74 2.13
N ARG A 85 -3.73 -0.58 2.58
CA ARG A 85 -2.71 -0.48 3.63
C ARG A 85 -3.21 -1.09 4.94
N LEU A 86 -4.46 -0.83 5.31
CA LEU A 86 -5.05 -1.36 6.53
C LEU A 86 -5.26 -2.89 6.45
N LEU A 87 -5.68 -3.39 5.30
CA LEU A 87 -5.94 -4.82 5.08
C LEU A 87 -4.65 -5.64 4.97
N SER A 88 -3.67 -5.14 4.22
CA SER A 88 -2.43 -5.86 3.92
C SER A 88 -1.29 -5.55 4.91
N GLY A 89 -1.32 -4.39 5.57
CA GLY A 89 -0.20 -3.89 6.37
C GLY A 89 1.01 -3.45 5.54
N LEU A 90 0.87 -3.33 4.22
CA LEU A 90 1.93 -3.02 3.27
C LEU A 90 1.73 -1.62 2.66
N GLU A 91 2.82 -0.99 2.24
CA GLU A 91 2.74 0.22 1.41
C GLU A 91 2.16 -0.14 0.03
N VAL A 92 1.52 0.81 -0.64
CA VAL A 92 0.78 0.54 -1.89
C VAL A 92 1.41 1.28 -3.05
N GLN A 93 1.70 0.54 -4.11
CA GLN A 93 2.20 1.07 -5.37
C GLN A 93 1.16 0.81 -6.47
N GLU A 94 0.52 1.88 -6.92
CA GLU A 94 -0.47 1.83 -8.00
C GLU A 94 0.21 1.78 -9.38
N SER A 95 -0.29 0.89 -10.24
CA SER A 95 0.06 0.79 -11.66
C SER A 95 -1.19 0.93 -12.51
N VAL A 96 -1.11 1.67 -13.60
CA VAL A 96 -2.26 1.94 -14.45
C VAL A 96 -2.40 0.87 -15.52
N ALA A 97 -3.58 0.27 -15.61
CA ALA A 97 -3.90 -0.78 -16.56
C ALA A 97 -5.33 -0.67 -17.09
N SER A 98 -5.62 -1.35 -18.19
CA SER A 98 -6.97 -1.38 -18.76
C SER A 98 -7.93 -2.14 -17.83
N ALA A 99 -9.12 -1.58 -17.58
CA ALA A 99 -10.14 -2.24 -16.74
C ALA A 99 -10.49 -3.66 -17.24
N SER A 100 -10.57 -3.86 -18.56
CA SER A 100 -10.79 -5.18 -19.15
C SER A 100 -9.70 -6.19 -18.78
N GLU A 101 -8.42 -5.80 -18.89
CA GLU A 101 -7.31 -6.71 -18.56
C GLU A 101 -7.25 -7.01 -17.06
N ILE A 102 -7.59 -6.03 -16.21
CA ILE A 102 -7.68 -6.22 -14.76
C ILE A 102 -8.76 -7.27 -14.44
N LEU A 103 -9.96 -7.10 -15.00
CA LEU A 103 -11.08 -8.02 -14.78
C LEU A 103 -10.79 -9.44 -15.29
N GLU A 104 -10.21 -9.57 -16.49
CA GLU A 104 -9.79 -10.85 -17.04
C GLU A 104 -8.80 -11.55 -16.10
N LYS A 105 -7.82 -10.81 -15.58
CA LYS A 105 -6.81 -11.39 -14.68
C LYS A 105 -7.35 -11.71 -13.29
N ILE A 106 -8.26 -10.90 -12.76
CA ILE A 106 -8.96 -11.22 -11.50
C ILE A 106 -9.72 -12.54 -11.65
N ALA A 107 -10.39 -12.77 -12.78
CA ALA A 107 -11.11 -14.02 -13.05
C ALA A 107 -10.19 -15.24 -13.22
N GLU A 108 -8.95 -15.05 -13.67
CA GLU A 108 -7.94 -16.12 -13.73
C GLU A 108 -7.33 -16.44 -12.36
N CYS A 109 -7.24 -15.47 -11.45
CA CYS A 109 -6.52 -15.60 -10.18
C CYS A 109 -7.39 -15.90 -8.94
N TYR A 110 -8.68 -15.55 -8.96
CA TYR A 110 -9.63 -15.71 -7.85
C TYR A 110 -10.89 -16.48 -8.24
#